data_AF-A0A2N0VIP0-F1
#
_entry.id   AF-A0A2N0VIP0-F1
#
_cell.length_a   1.000
_cell.length_b   1.000
_cell.length_c   1.000
_cell.angle_alpha   90.00
_cell.angle_beta   90.00
_cell.angle_gamma   90.00
#
_symmetry.space_group_name_H-M   'P 1'
#
loop_
_entity.id
_entity.type
_entity.pdbx_description
1 polymer ?
#
loop_
_entity_poly.entity_id
_entity_poly.type
_entity_poly.pdbx_seq_one_letter_code
_entity_poly.pdbx_strand_id
1 'polypeptide(L)'
;MKKRIQINGMHCAGCVNSVEKVLSRVEGVKNANVQLTTESAEIEVEGDNFPFEVIRETVENAGYEVEEPKSESVTFQIGGMHCTGCSSAVEKAIRKQDGIVSANVNLAAEKAFVDFDSSQISIDQIKESIENAGYEVIEQQKKKLIS
;
A
#
# COMPACT_ATOMS: atom_id res chain seq x y z
N MET A 1 8.95 -6.18 -0.93
CA MET A 1 7.82 -5.28 -1.20
C MET A 1 7.89 -4.12 -0.24
N LYS A 2 7.70 -2.87 -0.70
CA LYS A 2 7.63 -1.72 0.20
C LYS A 2 6.24 -1.64 0.86
N LYS A 3 6.22 -1.32 2.15
CA LYS A 3 4.99 -1.03 2.90
C LYS A 3 5.24 0.18 3.79
N ARG A 4 4.25 1.06 3.88
CA ARG A 4 4.28 2.19 4.79
C ARG A 4 3.30 1.94 5.94
N ILE A 5 3.74 2.28 7.14
CA ILE A 5 3.05 2.01 8.41
C ILE A 5 2.98 3.31 9.19
N GLN A 6 1.80 3.66 9.68
CA GLN A 6 1.59 4.83 10.52
C GLN A 6 1.84 4.46 11.99
N ILE A 7 2.67 5.24 12.68
CA ILE A 7 3.15 4.94 14.04
C ILE A 7 2.98 6.18 14.93
N ASN A 8 2.14 6.05 15.95
CA ASN A 8 1.87 7.08 16.94
C ASN A 8 2.85 6.98 18.14
N GLY A 9 3.10 8.11 18.80
CA GLY A 9 3.95 8.19 20.00
C GLY A 9 5.43 8.49 19.73
N MET A 10 5.81 8.73 18.47
CA MET A 10 7.16 9.22 18.15
C MET A 10 7.23 10.74 18.29
N HIS A 11 8.02 11.23 19.26
CA HIS A 11 8.14 12.67 19.53
C HIS A 11 9.56 13.22 19.41
N CYS A 12 10.56 12.36 19.18
CA CYS A 12 11.95 12.79 19.06
C CYS A 12 12.76 11.85 18.17
N ALA A 13 13.96 12.30 17.77
CA ALA A 13 14.90 11.48 16.99
C ALA A 13 15.31 10.18 17.72
N GLY A 14 15.25 10.16 19.06
CA GLY A 14 15.45 8.95 19.85
C GLY A 14 14.38 7.90 19.57
N CYS A 15 13.11 8.30 19.48
CA CYS A 15 12.00 7.39 19.15
C CYS A 15 12.16 6.78 17.76
N VAL A 16 12.50 7.61 16.77
CA VAL A 16 12.76 7.18 15.38
C VAL A 16 13.80 6.05 15.35
N ASN A 17 14.95 6.27 15.98
CA ASN A 17 16.03 5.29 16.03
C ASN A 17 15.62 4.00 16.76
N SER A 18 14.79 4.09 17.80
CA SER A 18 14.30 2.93 18.53
C SER A 18 13.38 2.07 17.65
N VAL A 19 12.41 2.70 16.99
CA VAL A 19 11.46 2.02 16.09
C VAL A 19 12.20 1.40 14.91
N GLU A 20 13.11 2.13 14.27
CA GLU A 20 13.88 1.64 13.11
C GLU A 20 14.71 0.39 13.46
N LYS A 21 15.39 0.42 14.62
CA LYS A 21 16.17 -0.73 15.11
C LYS A 21 15.31 -1.95 15.41
N VAL A 22 14.12 -1.72 15.95
CA VAL A 22 13.18 -2.80 16.29
C VAL A 22 12.61 -3.44 15.02
N LEU A 23 12.17 -2.64 14.05
CA LEU A 23 11.69 -3.11 12.75
C LEU A 23 12.75 -3.87 11.95
N SER A 24 14.00 -3.39 11.97
CA SER A 24 15.13 -4.03 11.26
C SER A 24 15.51 -5.41 11.81
N ARG A 25 14.98 -5.81 12.98
CA ARG A 25 15.22 -7.13 13.59
C ARG A 25 14.11 -8.13 13.32
N VAL A 26 13.01 -7.70 12.69
CA VAL A 26 11.90 -8.58 12.34
C VAL A 26 12.34 -9.49 11.19
N GLU A 27 12.15 -10.80 11.35
CA GLU A 27 12.43 -11.77 10.29
C GLU A 27 11.60 -11.44 9.05
N GLY A 28 12.26 -11.39 7.89
CA GLY A 28 11.64 -11.01 6.62
C GLY A 28 11.60 -9.51 6.34
N VAL A 29 12.00 -8.63 7.27
CA VAL A 29 12.24 -7.21 6.98
C VAL A 29 13.67 -7.02 6.47
N LYS A 30 13.83 -6.55 5.23
CA LYS A 30 15.12 -6.26 4.59
C LYS A 30 15.64 -4.88 4.92
N ASN A 31 14.73 -3.92 5.02
CA ASN A 31 15.06 -2.52 5.25
C ASN A 31 13.93 -1.85 6.03
N ALA A 32 14.28 -0.90 6.89
CA ALA A 32 13.33 -0.07 7.60
C ALA A 32 13.88 1.36 7.66
N ASN A 33 13.03 2.33 7.32
CA ASN A 33 13.32 3.74 7.42
C ASN A 33 12.16 4.43 8.14
N VAL A 34 12.46 5.18 9.19
CA VAL A 34 11.43 5.83 10.01
C VAL A 34 11.50 7.35 9.87
N GLN A 35 10.35 7.97 9.67
CA GLN A 35 10.23 9.39 9.40
C GLN A 35 9.33 10.06 10.45
N LEU A 36 9.91 10.98 11.23
CA LEU A 36 9.19 11.69 12.30
C LEU A 36 8.15 12.68 11.76
N THR A 37 8.46 13.36 10.65
CA THR A 37 7.59 14.41 10.06
C THR A 37 6.26 13.87 9.56
N THR A 38 6.24 12.60 9.17
CA THR A 38 5.04 11.91 8.67
C THR A 38 4.53 10.87 9.65
N GLU A 39 5.17 10.75 10.82
CA GLU A 39 4.86 9.76 11.86
C GLU A 39 4.71 8.34 11.29
N SER A 40 5.61 7.95 10.38
CA SER A 40 5.47 6.70 9.63
C SER A 40 6.80 5.98 9.41
N ALA A 41 6.74 4.67 9.27
CA ALA A 41 7.85 3.83 8.85
C ALA A 41 7.61 3.29 7.42
N GLU A 42 8.62 3.37 6.56
CA GLU A 42 8.71 2.60 5.32
C GLU A 42 9.54 1.34 5.57
N ILE A 43 8.97 0.17 5.35
CA ILE A 43 9.67 -1.11 5.45
C ILE A 43 9.70 -1.82 4.10
N GLU A 44 10.78 -2.55 3.84
CA GLU A 44 10.87 -3.50 2.75
C GLU A 44 10.81 -4.93 3.29
N VAL A 45 9.77 -5.68 2.91
CA VAL A 45 9.53 -7.06 3.37
C VAL A 45 9.79 -8.10 2.29
N GLU A 46 10.11 -9.32 2.72
CA GLU A 46 10.22 -10.52 1.88
C GLU A 46 8.84 -11.10 1.56
N GLY A 47 8.53 -11.19 0.26
CA GLY A 47 7.26 -11.71 -0.23
C GLY A 47 6.09 -10.72 -0.19
N ASP A 48 4.96 -11.13 -0.77
CA ASP A 48 3.74 -10.32 -0.85
C ASP A 48 2.82 -10.50 0.37
N ASN A 49 2.93 -11.65 1.05
CA ASN A 49 2.08 -12.03 2.19
C ASN A 49 2.79 -11.87 3.54
N PHE A 50 3.43 -10.73 3.76
CA PHE A 50 3.99 -10.42 5.08
C PHE A 50 2.86 -10.06 6.06
N PRO A 51 2.72 -10.77 7.20
CA PRO A 51 1.65 -10.52 8.16
C PRO A 51 1.83 -9.16 8.87
N PHE A 52 0.85 -8.28 8.71
CA PHE A 52 0.85 -6.95 9.36
C PHE A 52 0.96 -7.05 10.89
N GLU A 53 0.32 -8.06 11.48
CA GLU A 53 0.29 -8.29 12.93
C GLU A 53 1.69 -8.44 13.53
N VAL A 54 2.63 -9.07 12.83
CA VAL A 54 4.03 -9.20 13.28
C VAL A 54 4.70 -7.84 13.41
N ILE A 55 4.44 -6.90 12.49
CA ILE A 55 4.98 -5.55 12.60
C ILE A 55 4.30 -4.80 13.75
N ARG A 56 2.97 -4.88 13.83
CA ARG A 56 2.17 -4.22 14.87
C ARG A 56 2.66 -4.64 16.26
N GLU A 57 2.68 -5.93 16.56
CA GLU A 57 3.13 -6.46 17.84
C GLU A 57 4.58 -6.04 18.15
N THR A 58 5.46 -6.05 17.15
CA THR A 58 6.86 -5.67 17.34
C THR A 58 7.00 -4.20 17.76
N VAL A 59 6.25 -3.30 17.12
CA VAL A 59 6.27 -1.86 17.43
C VAL A 59 5.54 -1.55 18.74
N GLU A 60 4.42 -2.22 19.01
CA GLU A 60 3.67 -2.11 20.27
C GLU A 60 4.46 -2.58 21.49
N ASN A 61 5.20 -3.68 21.36
CA ASN A 61 6.11 -4.15 22.40
C ASN A 61 7.26 -3.17 22.68
N ALA A 62 7.59 -2.28 21.72
CA ALA A 62 8.54 -1.19 21.91
C ALA A 62 7.92 0.08 22.53
N GLY A 63 6.61 0.06 22.82
CA GLY A 63 5.88 1.14 23.49
C GLY A 63 5.29 2.20 22.55
N TYR A 64 5.12 1.88 21.28
CA TYR A 64 4.52 2.77 20.27
C TYR A 64 3.21 2.17 19.75
N GLU A 65 2.29 2.98 19.25
CA GLU A 65 1.04 2.49 18.70
C GLU A 65 1.10 2.48 17.17
N VAL A 66 0.55 1.45 16.54
CA VAL A 66 0.47 1.36 15.09
C VAL A 66 -0.98 1.50 14.65
N GLU A 67 -1.26 2.42 13.72
CA GLU A 67 -2.62 2.54 13.19
C GLU A 67 -2.93 1.38 12.25
N GLU A 68 -4.16 0.85 12.34
CA GLU A 68 -4.62 -0.15 11.39
C GLU A 68 -4.85 0.46 10.00
N PRO A 69 -4.41 -0.21 8.92
CA PRO A 69 -4.61 0.28 7.57
C PRO A 69 -6.11 0.32 7.25
N LYS A 70 -6.57 1.43 6.66
CA LYS A 70 -7.97 1.60 6.25
C LYS A 70 -8.19 0.90 4.92
N SER A 71 -8.31 -0.42 4.99
CA SER A 71 -8.42 -1.28 3.82
C SER A 71 -9.75 -1.07 3.10
N GLU A 72 -9.70 -0.66 1.84
CA GLU A 72 -10.85 -0.49 0.96
C GLU A 72 -10.59 -1.15 -0.40
N SER A 73 -11.67 -1.51 -1.10
CA SER A 73 -11.59 -2.10 -2.44
C SER A 73 -12.32 -1.22 -3.46
N VAL A 74 -11.70 -1.06 -4.63
CA VAL A 74 -12.30 -0.37 -5.77
C VAL A 74 -12.09 -1.19 -7.04
N THR A 75 -13.10 -1.19 -7.90
CA THR A 75 -13.00 -1.77 -9.25
C THR A 75 -13.05 -0.64 -10.26
N PHE A 76 -12.07 -0.59 -11.16
CA PHE A 76 -12.04 0.33 -12.29
C PHE A 76 -12.34 -0.41 -13.58
N GLN A 77 -13.23 0.13 -14.40
CA GLN A 77 -13.36 -0.25 -15.80
C GLN A 77 -12.39 0.59 -16.63
N ILE A 78 -11.55 -0.08 -17.41
CA ILE A 78 -10.43 0.56 -18.10
C ILE A 78 -10.59 0.39 -19.62
N GLY A 79 -10.58 1.51 -20.33
CA GLY A 79 -10.57 1.58 -21.78
C GLY A 79 -9.16 1.50 -22.37
N GLY A 80 -9.07 1.04 -23.62
CA GLY A 80 -7.82 1.04 -24.39
C GLY A 80 -6.89 -0.16 -24.13
N MET A 81 -7.32 -1.16 -23.36
CA MET A 81 -6.56 -2.39 -23.18
C MET A 81 -6.88 -3.39 -24.29
N HIS A 82 -5.94 -3.59 -25.23
CA HIS A 82 -6.15 -4.49 -26.38
C HIS A 82 -5.25 -5.74 -26.37
N CYS A 83 -4.31 -5.84 -25.43
CA CYS A 83 -3.42 -6.98 -25.32
C CYS A 83 -3.02 -7.27 -23.87
N THR A 84 -2.46 -8.45 -23.64
CA THR A 84 -1.95 -8.89 -22.33
C THR A 84 -0.80 -8.03 -21.81
N GLY A 85 -0.06 -7.38 -22.72
CA GLY A 85 0.93 -6.36 -22.37
C GLY A 85 0.31 -5.12 -21.73
N CYS A 86 -0.87 -4.70 -22.21
CA CYS A 86 -1.58 -3.53 -21.68
C CYS A 86 -2.06 -3.77 -20.24
N SER A 87 -2.69 -4.93 -19.98
CA SER A 87 -3.15 -5.27 -18.63
C SER A 87 -1.98 -5.35 -17.63
N SER A 88 -0.84 -5.89 -18.07
CA SER A 88 0.38 -5.95 -17.25
C SER A 88 0.96 -4.55 -16.97
N ALA A 89 0.87 -3.62 -17.93
CA ALA A 89 1.34 -2.25 -17.76
C ALA A 89 0.49 -1.50 -16.73
N VAL A 90 -0.84 -1.62 -16.82
CA VAL A 90 -1.77 -1.01 -15.84
C VAL A 90 -1.54 -1.59 -14.45
N GLU A 91 -1.47 -2.92 -14.32
CA GLU A 91 -1.25 -3.56 -13.01
C GLU A 91 0.04 -3.05 -12.35
N LYS A 92 1.13 -2.93 -13.14
CA LYS A 92 2.41 -2.40 -12.66
C LYS A 92 2.35 -0.92 -12.30
N ALA A 93 1.58 -0.11 -13.03
CA ALA A 93 1.41 1.31 -12.71
C ALA A 93 0.74 1.49 -11.34
N ILE A 94 -0.34 0.74 -11.11
CA ILE A 94 -1.08 0.75 -9.84
C ILE A 94 -0.19 0.22 -8.71
N ARG A 95 0.39 -0.98 -8.83
CA ARG A 95 1.20 -1.60 -7.76
C ARG A 95 2.43 -0.79 -7.31
N LYS A 96 2.87 0.19 -8.10
CA LYS A 96 3.99 1.07 -7.74
C LYS A 96 3.60 2.17 -6.76
N GLN A 97 2.31 2.45 -6.60
CA GLN A 97 1.85 3.50 -5.69
C GLN A 97 1.91 3.00 -4.24
N ASP A 98 2.37 3.87 -3.34
CA ASP A 98 2.28 3.61 -1.91
C ASP A 98 0.82 3.54 -1.46
N GLY A 99 0.53 2.66 -0.50
CA GLY A 99 -0.84 2.40 -0.05
C GLY A 99 -1.59 1.34 -0.85
N ILE A 100 -1.04 0.81 -1.95
CA ILE A 100 -1.65 -0.33 -2.66
C ILE A 100 -1.32 -1.64 -1.93
N VAL A 101 -2.37 -2.35 -1.53
CA VAL A 101 -2.28 -3.68 -0.91
C VAL A 101 -2.21 -4.75 -1.99
N SER A 102 -3.08 -4.64 -2.99
CA SER A 102 -3.16 -5.56 -4.13
C SER A 102 -3.75 -4.86 -5.34
N ALA A 103 -3.30 -5.25 -6.53
CA ALA A 103 -3.94 -4.86 -7.77
C ALA A 103 -3.89 -6.02 -8.74
N ASN A 104 -5.02 -6.34 -9.37
CA ASN A 104 -5.13 -7.40 -10.36
C ASN A 104 -5.96 -6.90 -11.53
N VAL A 105 -5.47 -7.12 -12.76
CA VAL A 105 -6.17 -6.69 -13.97
C VAL A 105 -6.69 -7.89 -14.74
N ASN A 106 -8.00 -7.89 -15.01
CA ASN A 106 -8.64 -8.86 -15.88
C ASN A 106 -8.90 -8.21 -17.25
N LEU A 107 -8.09 -8.58 -18.24
CA LEU A 107 -8.20 -8.07 -19.60
C LEU A 107 -9.55 -8.44 -20.25
N ALA A 108 -10.04 -9.66 -20.06
CA ALA A 108 -11.29 -10.12 -20.68
C ALA A 108 -12.53 -9.39 -20.14
N ALA A 109 -12.46 -8.93 -18.89
CA ALA A 109 -13.50 -8.12 -18.26
C ALA A 109 -13.23 -6.61 -18.33
N GLU A 110 -12.09 -6.20 -18.92
CA GLU A 110 -11.62 -4.80 -18.99
C GLU A 110 -11.63 -4.10 -17.62
N LYS A 111 -11.25 -4.82 -16.57
CA LYS A 111 -11.36 -4.36 -15.17
C LYS A 111 -10.06 -4.49 -14.39
N ALA A 112 -9.75 -3.50 -13.56
CA ALA A 112 -8.77 -3.59 -12.49
C ALA A 112 -9.47 -3.68 -11.14
N PHE A 113 -9.08 -4.65 -10.34
CA PHE A 113 -9.50 -4.82 -8.95
C PHE A 113 -8.34 -4.37 -8.07
N VAL A 114 -8.59 -3.39 -7.21
CA VAL A 114 -7.56 -2.75 -6.40
C VAL A 114 -8.00 -2.74 -4.94
N ASP A 115 -7.16 -3.31 -4.09
CA ASP A 115 -7.25 -3.20 -2.63
C ASP A 115 -6.18 -2.21 -2.17
N PHE A 116 -6.58 -1.23 -1.36
CA PHE A 116 -5.71 -0.12 -0.97
C PHE A 116 -6.03 0.38 0.44
N ASP A 117 -5.06 1.05 1.05
CA ASP A 117 -5.22 1.77 2.30
C ASP A 117 -5.65 3.20 2.01
N SER A 118 -6.91 3.53 2.30
CA SER A 118 -7.48 4.85 2.03
C SER A 118 -6.97 5.96 2.94
N SER A 119 -6.16 5.62 3.95
CA SER A 119 -5.39 6.61 4.71
C SER A 119 -4.12 7.08 3.96
N GLN A 120 -3.65 6.31 2.98
CA GLN A 120 -2.39 6.57 2.27
C GLN A 120 -2.59 7.02 0.82
N ILE A 121 -3.62 6.50 0.15
CA ILE A 121 -3.89 6.80 -1.25
C ILE A 121 -5.39 6.97 -1.51
N SER A 122 -5.74 7.96 -2.32
CA SER A 122 -7.11 8.19 -2.76
C SER A 122 -7.43 7.46 -4.06
N ILE A 123 -8.72 7.23 -4.30
CA ILE A 123 -9.20 6.67 -5.58
C ILE A 123 -8.78 7.54 -6.76
N ASP A 124 -8.81 8.87 -6.61
CA ASP A 124 -8.39 9.81 -7.65
C ASP A 124 -6.91 9.68 -8.00
N GLN A 125 -6.03 9.45 -7.01
CA GLN A 125 -4.61 9.19 -7.26
C GLN A 125 -4.38 7.87 -8.01
N ILE A 126 -5.16 6.83 -7.67
CA ILE A 126 -5.08 5.55 -8.38
C ILE A 126 -5.54 5.72 -9.83
N LYS A 127 -6.64 6.46 -10.05
CA LYS A 127 -7.13 6.82 -11.38
C LYS A 127 -6.07 7.58 -12.19
N GLU A 128 -5.47 8.61 -11.60
CA GLU A 128 -4.42 9.41 -12.24
C GLU A 128 -3.21 8.53 -12.63
N SER A 129 -2.86 7.54 -11.81
CA SER A 129 -1.80 6.57 -12.14
C SER A 129 -2.13 5.74 -13.40
N ILE A 130 -3.38 5.34 -13.57
CA ILE A 130 -3.86 4.61 -14.76
C ILE A 130 -3.83 5.52 -16.00
N GLU A 131 -4.29 6.76 -15.85
CA GLU A 131 -4.30 7.77 -16.92
C GLU A 131 -2.89 8.15 -17.37
N ASN A 132 -1.98 8.34 -16.42
CA ASN A 132 -0.55 8.58 -16.69
C ASN A 132 0.15 7.38 -17.35
N ALA A 133 -0.39 6.16 -17.19
CA ALA A 133 0.07 4.98 -17.92
C ALA A 133 -0.47 4.91 -19.36
N GLY A 134 -1.34 5.85 -19.77
CA GLY A 134 -1.89 5.96 -21.12
C GLY A 134 -3.23 5.25 -21.33
N TYR A 135 -3.95 4.95 -20.25
CA TYR A 135 -5.24 4.22 -20.30
C TYR A 135 -6.37 5.06 -19.73
N GLU A 136 -7.59 4.83 -20.19
CA GLU A 136 -8.75 5.61 -19.74
C GLU A 136 -9.50 4.87 -18.63
N VAL A 137 -9.91 5.57 -17.57
CA VAL A 137 -10.85 5.03 -16.58
C VAL A 137 -12.27 5.43 -16.96
N ILE A 138 -13.06 4.46 -17.43
CA ILE A 138 -14.43 4.66 -17.91
C ILE A 138 -15.40 4.75 -16.73
N GLU A 139 -15.27 3.82 -15.77
CA GLU A 139 -16.13 3.73 -14.59
C GLU A 139 -15.34 3.30 -13.36
N GLN A 140 -15.77 3.73 -12.17
CA GLN A 140 -15.23 3.28 -10.90
C GLN A 140 -16.34 2.87 -9.93
N GLN A 141 -16.18 1.71 -9.30
CA GLN A 141 -17.13 1.18 -8.32
C GLN A 141 -16.40 0.86 -7.03
N LYS A 142 -16.69 1.65 -6.00
CA LYS A 142 -16.15 1.45 -4.65
C LYS A 142 -16.97 0.38 -3.94
N LYS A 143 -16.32 -0.66 -3.43
CA LYS A 143 -16.95 -1.64 -2.55
C LYS A 143 -16.59 -1.27 -1.12
N LYS A 144 -17.58 -0.83 -0.34
CA LYS A 144 -17.39 -0.67 1.10
C LYS A 144 -17.30 -2.09 1.67
N LEU A 145 -16.14 -2.46 2.23
CA LEU A 145 -16.06 -3.62 3.10
C LEU A 145 -17.00 -3.31 4.28
N ILE A 146 -18.07 -4.09 4.40
CA ILE A 146 -19.00 -3.99 5.52
C ILE A 146 -18.27 -4.68 6.67
N SER A 147 -17.64 -3.90 7.55
CA SER A 147 -17.15 -4.36 8.85
C SER A 147 -18.30 -4.57 9.81
#